data_AF-A0A9X3Y8E9-F1
#
_entry.id   AF-A0A9X3Y8E9-F1
#
_cell.length_a   1.000
_cell.length_b   1.000
_cell.length_c   1.000
_cell.angle_alpha   90.00
_cell.angle_beta   90.00
_cell.angle_gamma   90.00
#
_symmetry.space_group_name_H-M   'P 1'
#
loop_
_entity.id
_entity.type
_entity.pdbx_description
1 polymer ?
#
loop_
_entity_poly.entity_id
_entity_poly.type
_entity_poly.pdbx_seq_one_letter_code
_entity_poly.pdbx_strand_id
1 'polypeptide(L)' 'MPRKSDIHSTFVAAIQQNPKGYQCLHTDDFIRELRARNWHFSQRDANEWIERYQECFVDKTPDDSENRLLMLRNMGRVL' A
#
# COMPACT_ATOMS: atom_id res chain seq x y z
N MET A 1 2.34 -10.70 -16.48
CA MET A 1 2.11 -9.48 -15.66
C MET A 1 0.78 -9.62 -14.96
N PRO A 2 0.69 -9.39 -13.63
CA PRO A 2 -0.57 -9.43 -12.90
C PRO A 2 -1.55 -8.40 -13.44
N ARG A 3 -2.86 -8.71 -13.42
CA ARG A 3 -3.87 -7.71 -13.79
C ARG A 3 -3.91 -6.64 -12.70
N LYS A 4 -4.25 -5.41 -13.08
CA LYS A 4 -4.42 -4.30 -12.13
C LYS A 4 -5.33 -4.68 -10.95
N SER A 5 -6.42 -5.41 -11.23
CA SER A 5 -7.35 -5.96 -10.23
C SER A 5 -6.67 -6.85 -9.20
N ASP A 6 -5.70 -7.66 -9.65
CA ASP A 6 -5.05 -8.65 -8.81
C ASP A 6 -4.06 -7.96 -7.85
N ILE A 7 -3.32 -6.97 -8.33
CA ILE A 7 -2.46 -6.11 -7.51
C ILE A 7 -3.30 -5.26 -6.54
N HIS A 8 -4.47 -4.78 -6.97
CA HIS A 8 -5.36 -4.06 -6.06
C HIS A 8 -5.85 -4.97 -4.93
N SER A 9 -6.19 -6.24 -5.21
CA SER A 9 -6.62 -7.17 -4.16
C SER A 9 -5.52 -7.43 -3.11
N THR A 10 -4.25 -7.42 -3.50
CA THR A 10 -3.13 -7.53 -2.54
C THR A 10 -2.93 -6.26 -1.74
N PHE A 11 -3.16 -5.10 -2.36
CA PHE A 11 -3.12 -3.82 -1.65
C PHE A 11 -4.19 -3.77 -0.56
N VAL A 12 -5.44 -4.14 -0.89
CA VAL A 12 -6.54 -4.18 0.09
C VAL A 12 -6.24 -5.14 1.23
N ALA A 13 -5.66 -6.32 0.93
CA ALA A 13 -5.27 -7.29 1.94
C ALA A 13 -4.18 -6.80 2.89
N ALA A 14 -3.33 -5.87 2.44
CA ALA A 14 -2.26 -5.27 3.24
C ALA A 14 -2.75 -4.13 4.14
N ILE A 15 -3.95 -3.59 3.91
CA ILE A 15 -4.52 -2.51 4.73
C ILE A 15 -4.87 -3.03 6.13
N GLN A 16 -4.40 -2.31 7.13
CA GLN A 16 -4.67 -2.55 8.54
C GLN A 16 -5.32 -1.31 9.16
N GLN A 17 -6.00 -1.48 10.29
CA GLN A 17 -6.48 -0.34 11.08
C GLN A 17 -5.50 -0.05 12.21
N ASN A 18 -5.05 1.20 12.33
CA ASN A 18 -4.25 1.61 13.48
C ASN A 18 -5.13 1.75 14.75
N PRO A 19 -4.54 1.88 15.95
CA PRO A 19 -5.30 2.03 17.20
C PRO A 19 -6.24 3.24 17.26
N LYS A 20 -6.06 4.22 16.37
CA LYS A 20 -6.92 5.41 16.25
C LYS A 20 -8.05 5.23 15.23
N GLY A 21 -8.16 4.04 14.60
CA GLY A 21 -9.20 3.68 13.65
C GLY A 21 -8.90 4.05 12.19
N TYR A 22 -7.74 4.62 11.87
CA TYR A 22 -7.37 4.96 10.49
C TYR A 22 -6.87 3.72 9.74
N GLN A 23 -7.25 3.62 8.47
CA GLN A 23 -6.69 2.62 7.56
C GLN A 23 -5.28 3.03 7.12
N CYS A 24 -4.31 2.14 7.29
CA CYS A 24 -2.93 2.35 6.92
C CYS A 24 -2.25 1.03 6.52
N LEU A 25 -1.11 1.14 5.83
CA LEU A 25 -0.21 0.02 5.57
C LEU A 25 1.23 0.50 5.48
N HIS A 26 2.17 -0.42 5.64
CA HIS A 26 3.55 -0.23 5.21
C HIS A 26 3.77 -0.79 3.80
N THR A 27 4.66 -0.18 3.02
CA THR A 27 5.05 -0.71 1.69
C THR A 27 5.51 -2.17 1.77
N ASP A 28 6.20 -2.56 2.84
CA ASP A 28 6.63 -3.95 3.04
C ASP A 28 5.46 -4.92 3.29
N ASP A 29 4.36 -4.48 3.91
CA ASP A 29 3.16 -5.31 4.05
C ASP A 29 2.52 -5.57 2.68
N PHE A 30 2.48 -4.56 1.83
CA PHE A 30 2.01 -4.73 0.46
C PHE A 30 2.92 -5.67 -0.33
N ILE A 31 4.24 -5.53 -0.22
CA ILE A 31 5.21 -6.44 -0.85
C ILE A 31 5.07 -7.87 -0.32
N ARG A 32 4.79 -8.05 0.97
CA ARG A 32 4.55 -9.36 1.57
C ARG A 32 3.34 -10.04 0.95
N GLU A 33 2.24 -9.31 0.76
CA GLU A 33 1.03 -9.82 0.10
C GLU A 33 1.24 -10.11 -1.40
N LEU A 34 2.05 -9.31 -2.09
CA LEU A 34 2.48 -9.55 -3.47
C LEU A 34 3.31 -10.84 -3.55
N ARG A 35 4.29 -11.01 -2.65
CA ARG A 35 5.18 -12.17 -2.63
C ARG A 35 4.43 -13.46 -2.35
N ALA A 36 3.40 -13.43 -1.49
CA ALA A 36 2.53 -14.58 -1.24
C ALA A 36 1.82 -15.10 -2.51
N ARG A 37 1.72 -14.26 -3.55
CA ARG A 37 1.14 -14.60 -4.87
C ARG A 37 2.20 -14.72 -5.97
N ASN A 38 3.47 -14.89 -5.59
CA ASN A 38 4.64 -14.97 -6.47
C ASN A 38 4.90 -13.70 -7.31
N TRP A 39 4.53 -12.52 -6.81
CA TRP A 39 4.89 -11.25 -7.42
C TRP A 39 5.97 -10.56 -6.62
N HIS A 40 7.03 -10.16 -7.33
CA HIS A 40 8.22 -9.57 -6.74
C HIS A 40 8.29 -8.10 -7.13
N PHE A 41 8.05 -7.23 -6.17
CA PHE A 41 8.18 -5.78 -6.31
C PHE A 41 9.31 -5.30 -5.42
N SER A 42 10.08 -4.31 -5.88
CA SER A 42 10.89 -3.50 -4.98
C SER A 42 10.01 -2.52 -4.20
N GLN A 43 10.56 -1.92 -3.14
CA GLN A 43 9.87 -0.84 -2.41
C GLN A 43 9.52 0.33 -3.33
N ARG A 44 10.47 0.76 -4.18
CA ARG A 44 10.20 1.75 -5.22
C ARG A 44 9.05 1.37 -6.16
N ASP A 45 9.04 0.14 -6.72
CA ASP A 45 7.96 -0.28 -7.63
C ASP A 45 6.59 -0.29 -6.93
N ALA A 46 6.57 -0.73 -5.67
CA ALA A 46 5.36 -0.74 -4.84
C ALA A 46 4.87 0.69 -4.55
N ASN A 47 5.78 1.58 -4.19
CA ASN A 47 5.47 3.00 -3.94
C ASN A 47 4.94 3.68 -5.21
N GLU A 48 5.59 3.49 -6.36
CA GLU A 48 5.14 4.04 -7.64
C GLU A 48 3.74 3.52 -8.04
N TRP A 49 3.46 2.24 -7.78
CA TRP A 49 2.13 1.67 -8.01
C TRP A 49 1.08 2.34 -7.11
N ILE A 50 1.37 2.51 -5.83
CA ILE A 50 0.45 3.12 -4.87
C ILE A 50 0.21 4.59 -5.24
N GLU A 51 1.25 5.37 -5.51
CA GLU A 51 1.12 6.78 -5.92
C GLU A 51 0.24 6.93 -7.16
N ARG A 52 0.35 6.00 -8.11
CA ARG A 52 -0.40 6.04 -9.36
C ARG A 52 -1.88 5.64 -9.22
N TYR A 53 -2.19 4.71 -8.32
CA TYR A 53 -3.52 4.07 -8.29
C TYR A 53 -4.31 4.31 -7.00
N GLN A 54 -3.66 4.70 -5.91
CA GLN A 54 -4.24 4.86 -4.58
C GLN A 54 -4.06 6.30 -4.08
N GLU A 55 -4.52 7.28 -4.87
CA GLU A 55 -4.37 8.72 -4.60
C GLU A 55 -5.00 9.17 -3.26
N CYS A 56 -5.93 8.37 -2.71
CA CYS A 56 -6.53 8.61 -1.41
C CYS A 56 -5.61 8.30 -0.23
N PHE A 57 -4.49 7.59 -0.43
CA PHE A 57 -3.48 7.38 0.60
C PHE A 57 -2.47 8.52 0.61
N VAL A 58 -1.96 8.86 1.79
CA VAL A 58 -0.91 9.86 1.99
C VAL A 58 0.26 9.25 2.73
N ASP A 59 1.45 9.65 2.32
CA ASP A 59 2.69 9.30 2.99
C ASP A 59 2.79 9.99 4.36
N LYS A 60 3.04 9.19 5.40
CA LYS A 60 3.25 9.59 6.79
C LYS A 60 4.57 9.04 7.35
N THR A 61 5.47 8.62 6.47
CA THR A 61 6.79 8.12 6.85
C THR A 61 7.55 9.23 7.58
N PRO A 62 8.03 8.99 8.81
CA PRO A 62 8.73 10.00 9.60
C PRO A 62 10.17 10.23 9.15
N ASP A 63 10.70 9.32 8.33
CA ASP A 63 12.07 9.30 7.80
C ASP A 63 12.07 9.18 6.26
N ASP A 64 13.26 9.19 5.66
CA ASP A 64 13.47 9.05 4.21
C ASP A 64 13.45 7.58 3.73
N SER A 65 12.81 6.67 4.49
CA SER A 65 12.75 5.25 4.13
C SER A 65 11.83 4.99 2.94
N GLU A 66 12.21 4.05 2.07
CA GLU A 66 11.33 3.53 1.02
C GLU A 66 10.23 2.61 1.57
N ASN A 67 10.33 2.14 2.84
CA ASN A 67 9.25 1.43 3.51
C ASN A 67 8.20 2.41 4.05
N ARG A 68 7.46 3.01 3.12
CA ARG A 68 6.58 4.11 3.44
C ARG A 68 5.40 3.69 4.31
N LEU A 69 5.09 4.49 5.33
CA LEU A 69 3.84 4.38 6.07
C LEU A 69 2.76 5.18 5.34
N LEU A 70 1.83 4.48 4.72
CA LEU A 70 0.74 5.10 3.97
C LEU A 70 -0.55 5.05 4.79
N MET A 71 -1.25 6.18 4.83
CA MET A 71 -2.49 6.33 5.59
C MET A 71 -3.60 6.89 4.71
N LEU A 72 -4.80 6.33 4.81
CA LEU A 72 -5.96 6.84 4.09
C LEU A 72 -6.31 8.26 4.56
N ARG A 73 -6.46 9.19 3.60
CA ARG A 73 -6.88 10.57 3.87
C ARG A 73 -8.35 10.58 4.28
N ASN A 74 -8.64 10.98 5.52
CA ASN A 74 -10.02 11.20 6.03
C ASN A 74 -10.97 10.01 5.72
N MET A 75 -12.28 10.26 5.50
CA MET A 75 -13.26 9.26 5.03
C MET A 75 -13.09 8.93 3.52
N GLY A 76 -11.86 8.74 3.05
CA GLY A 76 -11.57 8.35 1.68
C GLY A 76 -12.12 6.95 1.35
N ARG A 77 -12.17 6.59 0.07
CA ARG A 77 -12.49 5.24 -0.39
C ARG A 77 -11.22 4.58 -0.91
N VAL A 78 -11.11 3.26 -0.73
CA VAL A 78 -10.05 2.45 -1.37
C VAL A 78 -10.44 2.26 -2.84
N LEU A 79 -9.58 2.65 -3.80
CA LEU A 79 -9.89 2.78 -5.24
C LEU A 79 -9.37 1.64 -6.11
#